data_AF-A0A9W6VZQ6-F1
#
_entry.id   AF-A0A9W6VZQ6-F1
#
_cell.length_a   1.000
_cell.length_b   1.000
_cell.length_c   1.000
_cell.angle_alpha   90.00
_cell.angle_beta   90.00
_cell.angle_gamma   90.00
#
_symmetry.space_group_name_H-M   'P 1'
#
loop_
_entity.id
_entity.type
_entity.pdbx_description
1 polymer ?
#
loop_
_entity_poly.entity_id
_entity_poly.type
_entity_poly.pdbx_seq_one_letter_code
_entity_poly.pdbx_strand_id
1 'polypeptide(L)'
;MREELAANWLGALASAVDGGIAEAAAEHSGTAMAAVLTLSYFPDTTVGELANVLGLTGSGAVRLLDRLERDGLVRRYAGQGRSVMARLTDDGRQLAENLQRRRLHTLEWMLAPLTDDERRQFTTLVDKILRHAALPADRARTVCRLCDHMRCDGDACPVGGSLRDNGEAPPRAGVLEVE
;
A
#
# COMPACT_ATOMS: atom_id res chain seq x y z
N MET A 1 -15.76 15.98 26.71
CA MET A 1 -15.70 17.01 25.66
C MET A 1 -14.59 16.84 24.63
N ARG A 2 -13.27 16.81 24.96
CA ARG A 2 -12.24 16.46 23.94
C ARG A 2 -12.15 14.95 23.67
N GLU A 3 -12.33 14.12 24.69
CA GLU A 3 -12.28 12.64 24.57
C GLU A 3 -13.39 12.08 23.67
N GLU A 4 -14.54 12.76 23.60
CA GLU A 4 -15.66 12.39 22.71
C GLU A 4 -15.38 12.70 21.23
N LEU A 5 -14.30 13.44 20.91
CA LEU A 5 -13.94 13.83 19.55
C LEU A 5 -12.95 12.88 18.88
N ALA A 6 -12.43 11.88 19.61
CA ALA A 6 -11.37 11.00 19.12
C ALA A 6 -11.72 10.34 17.78
N ALA A 7 -12.97 9.88 17.61
CA ALA A 7 -13.43 9.29 16.35
C ALA A 7 -13.45 10.29 15.18
N ASN A 8 -13.91 11.53 15.43
CA ASN A 8 -13.94 12.58 14.41
C ASN A 8 -12.52 12.99 14.02
N TRP A 9 -11.61 13.11 14.99
CA TRP A 9 -10.21 13.44 14.72
C TRP A 9 -9.45 12.32 14.03
N LEU A 10 -9.76 11.05 14.32
CA LEU A 10 -9.23 9.92 13.58
C LEU A 10 -9.63 10.01 12.08
N GLY A 11 -10.90 10.30 11.80
CA GLY A 11 -11.37 10.51 10.42
C GLY A 11 -10.76 11.72 9.73
N ALA A 12 -10.63 12.84 10.45
CA ALA A 12 -9.98 14.05 9.94
C ALA A 12 -8.49 13.83 9.65
N LEU A 13 -7.78 13.13 10.54
CA LEU A 13 -6.37 12.75 10.35
C LEU A 13 -6.21 11.84 9.13
N ALA A 14 -7.06 10.82 9.00
CA ALA A 14 -7.04 9.93 7.84
C ALA A 14 -7.24 10.70 6.53
N SER A 15 -8.19 11.64 6.51
CA SER A 15 -8.47 12.48 5.33
C SER A 15 -7.31 13.41 4.99
N ALA A 16 -6.66 14.00 6.00
CA ALA A 16 -5.47 14.85 5.81
C ALA A 16 -4.28 14.05 5.27
N VAL A 17 -4.09 12.83 5.79
CA VAL A 17 -3.07 11.89 5.30
C VAL A 17 -3.35 11.50 3.85
N ASP A 18 -4.58 11.09 3.52
CA ASP A 18 -4.97 10.71 2.16
C ASP A 18 -4.76 11.88 1.17
N GLY A 19 -5.15 13.10 1.56
CA GLY A 19 -4.93 14.30 0.77
C GLY A 19 -3.45 14.59 0.52
N GLY A 20 -2.62 14.55 1.57
CA GLY A 20 -1.18 14.79 1.45
C GLY A 20 -0.46 13.72 0.61
N ILE A 21 -0.89 12.45 0.70
CA ILE A 21 -0.36 11.38 -0.15
C ILE A 21 -0.78 11.58 -1.61
N ALA A 22 -2.03 11.98 -1.86
CA ALA A 22 -2.52 12.27 -3.21
C ALA A 22 -1.75 13.43 -3.86
N GLU A 23 -1.44 14.49 -3.12
CA GLU A 23 -0.59 15.59 -3.58
C GLU A 23 0.85 15.13 -3.85
N ALA A 24 1.39 14.25 -3.01
CA ALA A 24 2.73 13.67 -3.18
C ALA A 24 2.85 12.75 -4.41
N ALA A 25 1.74 12.18 -4.89
CA ALA A 25 1.67 11.34 -6.09
C ALA A 25 1.95 12.13 -7.39
N ALA A 26 2.02 13.47 -7.31
CA ALA A 26 2.28 14.38 -8.42
C ALA A 26 1.29 14.17 -9.57
N GLU A 27 1.78 13.90 -10.79
CA GLU A 27 0.95 13.74 -12.00
C GLU A 27 0.29 12.35 -12.11
N HIS A 28 0.54 11.45 -11.15
CA HIS A 28 0.05 10.07 -11.19
C HIS A 28 -1.20 9.91 -10.34
N SER A 29 -2.17 9.11 -10.82
CA SER A 29 -3.32 8.76 -9.98
C SER A 29 -2.88 7.90 -8.79
N GLY A 30 -3.63 7.97 -7.68
CA GLY A 30 -3.34 7.13 -6.50
C GLY A 30 -3.32 5.62 -6.82
N THR A 31 -4.13 5.17 -7.79
CA THR A 31 -4.12 3.79 -8.28
C THR A 31 -2.88 3.45 -9.10
N ALA A 32 -2.35 4.38 -9.90
CA ALA A 32 -1.08 4.19 -10.62
C ALA A 32 0.08 4.12 -9.63
N MET A 33 0.14 5.04 -8.66
CA MET A 33 1.11 4.99 -7.57
C MET A 33 1.06 3.65 -6.83
N ALA A 34 -0.13 3.21 -6.41
CA ALA A 34 -0.30 1.93 -5.74
C ALA A 34 0.15 0.74 -6.59
N ALA A 35 -0.12 0.73 -7.90
CA ALA A 35 0.32 -0.34 -8.79
C ALA A 35 1.85 -0.40 -8.89
N VAL A 36 2.49 0.75 -9.10
CA VAL A 36 3.94 0.83 -9.26
C VAL A 36 4.65 0.46 -7.94
N LEU A 37 4.15 0.93 -6.79
CA LEU A 37 4.68 0.55 -5.47
C LEU A 37 4.47 -0.94 -5.18
N THR A 38 3.30 -1.50 -5.52
CA THR A 38 3.04 -2.93 -5.34
C THR A 38 4.04 -3.74 -6.16
N LEU A 39 4.19 -3.43 -7.46
CA LEU A 39 5.12 -4.13 -8.35
C LEU A 39 6.61 -3.93 -7.99
N SER A 40 6.96 -2.89 -7.21
CA SER A 40 8.33 -2.73 -6.72
C SER A 40 8.70 -3.71 -5.59
N TYR A 41 7.75 -4.04 -4.72
CA TYR A 41 7.98 -5.00 -3.64
C TYR A 41 7.60 -6.43 -4.03
N PHE A 42 6.68 -6.58 -4.97
CA PHE A 42 6.15 -7.85 -5.44
C PHE A 42 6.27 -7.88 -6.97
N PRO A 43 7.48 -8.10 -7.51
CA PRO A 43 7.64 -8.28 -8.95
C PRO A 43 6.86 -9.51 -9.41
N ASP A 44 6.57 -9.57 -10.70
CA ASP A 44 6.01 -10.78 -11.32
C ASP A 44 4.59 -11.08 -10.77
N THR A 45 3.81 -10.03 -10.51
CA THR A 45 2.43 -10.13 -10.02
C THR A 45 1.47 -10.35 -11.19
N THR A 46 0.51 -11.27 -11.06
CA THR A 46 -0.53 -11.45 -12.07
C THR A 46 -1.50 -10.27 -12.11
N VAL A 47 -2.17 -10.07 -13.25
CA VAL A 47 -3.20 -9.02 -13.38
C VAL A 47 -4.32 -9.19 -12.34
N GLY A 48 -4.69 -10.44 -12.01
CA GLY A 48 -5.75 -10.74 -11.05
C GLY A 48 -5.36 -10.39 -9.61
N GLU A 49 -4.15 -10.76 -9.20
CA GLU A 49 -3.60 -10.40 -7.89
C GLU A 49 -3.47 -8.88 -7.74
N LEU A 50 -2.94 -8.22 -8.77
CA LEU A 50 -2.81 -6.77 -8.78
C LEU A 50 -4.20 -6.10 -8.71
N ALA A 51 -5.20 -6.63 -9.41
CA ALA A 51 -6.57 -6.12 -9.31
C ALA A 51 -7.10 -6.20 -7.86
N ASN A 52 -6.87 -7.32 -7.18
CA ASN A 52 -7.28 -7.53 -5.79
C ASN A 52 -6.59 -6.52 -4.84
N VAL A 53 -5.26 -6.41 -4.90
CA VAL A 53 -4.49 -5.47 -4.06
C VAL A 53 -4.91 -4.02 -4.27
N LEU A 54 -5.25 -3.65 -5.51
CA LEU A 54 -5.64 -2.29 -5.86
C LEU A 54 -7.13 -1.99 -5.61
N GLY A 55 -7.94 -3.00 -5.30
CA GLY A 55 -9.41 -2.87 -5.20
C GLY A 55 -10.05 -2.54 -6.55
N LEU A 56 -9.51 -3.07 -7.65
CA LEU A 56 -9.99 -2.86 -9.00
C LEU A 56 -10.71 -4.11 -9.54
N THR A 57 -11.59 -3.90 -10.52
CA THR A 57 -12.05 -5.00 -11.37
C THR A 57 -10.91 -5.48 -12.26
N GLY A 58 -10.99 -6.73 -12.76
CA GLY A 58 -10.00 -7.25 -13.69
C GLY A 58 -9.84 -6.37 -14.95
N SER A 59 -10.94 -5.87 -15.50
CA SER A 59 -10.90 -4.93 -16.64
C SER A 59 -10.33 -3.56 -16.27
N GLY A 60 -10.52 -3.09 -15.03
CA GLY A 60 -9.90 -1.89 -14.50
C GLY A 60 -8.38 -2.04 -14.37
N ALA A 61 -7.91 -3.17 -13.85
CA ALA A 61 -6.49 -3.48 -13.73
C ALA A 61 -5.80 -3.59 -15.11
N VAL A 62 -6.46 -4.23 -16.09
CA VAL A 62 -5.96 -4.29 -17.48
C VAL A 62 -5.78 -2.87 -18.05
N ARG A 63 -6.79 -2.00 -17.95
CA ARG A 63 -6.69 -0.61 -18.46
C ARG A 63 -5.61 0.20 -17.77
N LEU A 64 -5.40 -0.03 -16.47
CA LEU A 64 -4.32 0.61 -15.71
C LEU A 64 -2.96 0.13 -16.22
N LEU A 65 -2.77 -1.17 -16.39
CA LEU A 65 -1.53 -1.75 -16.90
C LEU A 65 -1.27 -1.35 -18.36
N ASP A 66 -2.29 -1.26 -19.20
CA ASP A 66 -2.16 -0.75 -20.57
C ASP A 66 -1.60 0.68 -20.57
N ARG A 67 -2.01 1.52 -19.62
CA ARG A 67 -1.49 2.88 -19.47
C ARG A 67 -0.04 2.87 -18.99
N LEU A 68 0.24 2.15 -17.92
CA LEU A 68 1.59 2.06 -17.36
C LEU A 68 2.60 1.45 -18.34
N GLU A 69 2.17 0.50 -19.18
CA GLU A 69 3.00 -0.07 -20.24
C GLU A 69 3.22 0.90 -21.39
N ARG A 70 2.18 1.65 -21.82
CA ARG A 70 2.34 2.75 -22.80
C ARG A 70 3.28 3.85 -22.30
N ASP A 71 3.27 4.11 -21.01
CA ASP A 71 4.13 5.11 -20.37
C ASP A 71 5.55 4.54 -20.09
N GLY A 72 5.83 3.29 -20.46
CA GLY A 72 7.14 2.67 -20.32
C GLY A 72 7.51 2.22 -18.90
N LEU A 73 6.57 2.25 -17.95
CA LEU A 73 6.80 1.97 -16.53
C LEU A 73 6.68 0.48 -16.17
N VAL A 74 5.89 -0.26 -16.95
CA VAL A 74 5.61 -1.69 -16.72
C VAL A 74 5.81 -2.48 -18.00
N ARG A 75 6.21 -3.75 -17.86
CA ARG A 75 6.13 -4.74 -18.94
C ARG A 75 5.28 -5.92 -18.52
N ARG A 76 4.44 -6.40 -19.43
CA ARG A 76 3.67 -7.64 -19.25
C ARG A 76 4.30 -8.81 -20.00
N TYR A 77 4.13 -10.00 -19.46
CA TYR A 77 4.60 -11.23 -20.09
C TYR A 77 3.73 -12.43 -19.67
N ALA A 78 3.83 -13.51 -20.43
CA ALA A 78 3.12 -14.74 -20.15
C ALA A 78 3.67 -15.40 -18.88
N GLY A 79 2.78 -15.69 -17.94
CA GLY A 79 3.07 -16.46 -16.75
C GLY A 79 2.85 -17.96 -16.94
N GLN A 80 2.62 -18.66 -15.83
CA GLN A 80 2.21 -20.06 -15.87
C GLN A 80 0.76 -20.19 -16.41
N GLY A 81 0.54 -21.12 -17.33
CA GLY A 81 -0.77 -21.36 -17.93
C GLY A 81 -1.27 -20.19 -18.78
N ARG A 82 -2.45 -19.64 -18.43
CA ARG A 82 -3.08 -18.50 -19.13
C ARG A 82 -2.92 -17.17 -18.39
N SER A 83 -2.09 -17.14 -17.34
CA SER A 83 -1.87 -15.93 -16.56
C SER A 83 -1.02 -14.92 -17.32
N VAL A 84 -1.32 -13.64 -17.12
CA VAL A 84 -0.48 -12.52 -17.56
C VAL A 84 0.11 -11.90 -16.30
N MET A 85 1.42 -11.78 -16.27
CA MET A 85 2.19 -11.22 -15.17
C MET A 85 2.74 -9.85 -15.57
N ALA A 86 2.95 -8.99 -14.59
CA ALA A 86 3.48 -7.65 -14.77
C ALA A 86 4.70 -7.45 -13.87
N ARG A 87 5.67 -6.67 -14.36
CA ARG A 87 6.82 -6.22 -13.59
C ARG A 87 7.25 -4.82 -14.01
N LEU A 88 7.94 -4.11 -13.12
CA LEU A 88 8.46 -2.78 -13.44
C LEU A 88 9.62 -2.84 -14.44
N THR A 89 9.67 -1.84 -15.31
CA THR A 89 10.89 -1.46 -16.04
C THR A 89 11.88 -0.75 -15.10
N ASP A 90 13.04 -0.36 -15.61
CA ASP A 90 13.96 0.52 -14.87
C ASP A 90 13.31 1.87 -14.54
N ASP A 91 12.62 2.48 -15.51
CA ASP A 91 11.89 3.74 -15.31
C ASP A 91 10.76 3.58 -14.28
N GLY A 92 10.05 2.44 -14.33
CA GLY A 92 9.04 2.09 -13.33
C GLY A 92 9.61 1.97 -11.93
N ARG A 93 10.78 1.32 -11.77
CA ARG A 93 11.48 1.22 -10.48
C ARG A 93 11.89 2.60 -9.95
N GLN A 94 12.49 3.43 -10.80
CA GLN A 94 12.91 4.76 -10.42
C GLN A 94 11.71 5.63 -9.99
N LEU A 95 10.57 5.49 -10.68
CA LEU A 95 9.32 6.14 -10.29
C LEU A 95 8.82 5.62 -8.94
N ALA A 96 8.82 4.30 -8.71
CA ALA A 96 8.40 3.69 -7.45
C ALA A 96 9.19 4.28 -6.26
N GLU A 97 10.52 4.32 -6.36
CA GLU A 97 11.39 4.89 -5.34
C GLU A 97 11.08 6.37 -5.09
N ASN A 98 10.89 7.16 -6.15
CA ASN A 98 10.55 8.57 -6.04
C ASN A 98 9.20 8.79 -5.33
N LEU A 99 8.17 8.04 -5.72
CA LEU A 99 6.84 8.10 -5.14
C LEU A 99 6.88 7.68 -3.66
N GLN A 100 7.63 6.63 -3.33
CA GLN A 100 7.74 6.18 -1.95
C GLN A 100 8.47 7.18 -1.06
N ARG A 101 9.56 7.77 -1.55
CA ARG A 101 10.27 8.85 -0.82
C ARG A 101 9.36 10.04 -0.56
N ARG A 102 8.61 10.50 -1.58
CA ARG A 102 7.68 11.63 -1.43
C ARG A 102 6.58 11.30 -0.42
N ARG A 103 5.99 10.11 -0.51
CA ARG A 103 4.98 9.63 0.45
C ARG A 103 5.49 9.64 1.88
N LEU A 104 6.65 9.02 2.11
CA LEU A 104 7.24 8.94 3.44
C LEU A 104 7.61 10.32 3.97
N HIS A 105 8.17 11.20 3.13
CA HIS A 105 8.47 12.57 3.51
C HIS A 105 7.22 13.34 4.00
N THR A 106 6.09 13.23 3.28
CA THR A 106 4.82 13.85 3.70
C THR A 106 4.38 13.32 5.07
N LEU A 107 4.44 12.01 5.29
CA LEU A 107 4.05 11.40 6.57
C LEU A 107 5.01 11.77 7.71
N GLU A 108 6.31 11.80 7.44
CA GLU A 108 7.34 12.20 8.40
C GLU A 108 7.20 13.67 8.81
N TRP A 109 6.85 14.54 7.86
CA TRP A 109 6.54 15.95 8.10
C TRP A 109 5.31 16.12 9.01
N MET A 110 4.23 15.35 8.78
CA MET A 110 3.06 15.38 9.66
C MET A 110 3.37 14.91 11.09
N LEU A 111 4.32 13.99 11.25
CA LEU A 111 4.77 13.51 12.56
C LEU A 111 5.84 14.41 13.20
N ALA A 112 6.44 15.35 12.45
CA ALA A 112 7.56 16.20 12.90
C ALA A 112 7.31 16.94 14.22
N PRO A 113 6.09 17.38 14.56
CA PRO A 113 5.82 18.04 15.84
C PRO A 113 5.93 17.12 17.07
N LEU A 114 5.87 15.79 16.89
CA LEU A 114 5.92 14.83 17.99
C LEU A 114 7.36 14.57 18.44
N THR A 115 7.58 14.63 19.75
CA THR A 115 8.80 14.15 20.41
C THR A 115 8.97 12.64 20.23
N ASP A 116 10.17 12.12 20.52
CA ASP A 116 10.44 10.68 20.41
C ASP A 116 9.53 9.83 21.32
N ASP A 117 9.14 10.35 22.49
CA ASP A 117 8.23 9.64 23.39
C ASP A 117 6.80 9.64 22.86
N GLU A 118 6.30 10.79 22.40
CA GLU A 118 4.99 10.90 21.76
C GLU A 118 4.90 10.04 20.50
N ARG A 119 5.98 9.94 19.72
CA ARG A 119 6.05 9.03 18.56
C ARG A 119 5.92 7.57 18.99
N ARG A 120 6.62 7.14 20.04
CA ARG A 120 6.47 5.78 20.57
C ARG A 120 5.05 5.51 21.04
N GLN A 121 4.46 6.43 21.79
CA GLN A 121 3.08 6.32 22.26
C GLN A 121 2.09 6.27 21.08
N PHE A 122 2.27 7.13 20.07
CA PHE A 122 1.47 7.13 18.85
C PHE A 122 1.57 5.79 18.12
N THR A 123 2.77 5.25 17.92
CA THR A 123 2.97 3.93 17.29
C THR A 123 2.25 2.83 18.06
N THR A 124 2.33 2.80 19.39
CA THR A 124 1.60 1.82 20.22
C THR A 124 0.09 1.93 20.09
N LEU A 125 -0.46 3.15 20.08
CA LEU A 125 -1.90 3.36 19.94
C LEU A 125 -2.41 2.98 18.54
N VAL A 126 -1.67 3.35 17.50
CA VAL A 126 -2.00 2.99 16.11
C VAL A 126 -1.92 1.49 15.88
N ASP A 127 -0.91 0.80 16.41
CA ASP A 127 -0.81 -0.67 16.37
C ASP A 127 -2.06 -1.32 16.98
N LYS A 128 -2.48 -0.87 18.18
CA LYS A 128 -3.68 -1.38 18.85
C LYS A 128 -4.96 -1.15 18.02
N ILE A 129 -5.12 0.03 17.44
CA ILE A 129 -6.29 0.36 16.61
C ILE A 129 -6.32 -0.49 15.34
N LEU A 130 -5.19 -0.60 14.64
CA LEU A 130 -5.10 -1.36 13.39
C LEU A 130 -5.33 -2.86 13.60
N ARG A 131 -4.81 -3.44 14.69
CA ARG A 131 -5.10 -4.84 15.06
C ARG A 131 -6.57 -5.05 15.38
N HIS A 132 -7.20 -4.10 16.09
CA HIS A 132 -8.62 -4.18 16.42
C HIS A 132 -9.55 -4.03 15.20
N ALA A 133 -9.10 -3.31 14.17
CA ALA A 133 -9.90 -3.11 12.95
C ALA A 133 -10.24 -4.42 12.22
N ALA A 134 -9.53 -5.52 12.50
CA ALA A 134 -9.81 -6.88 12.01
C ALA A 134 -10.18 -6.90 10.52
N LEU A 135 -9.34 -6.24 9.71
CA LEU A 135 -9.64 -6.03 8.30
C LEU A 135 -9.69 -7.39 7.57
N PRO A 136 -10.72 -7.63 6.74
CA PRO A 136 -10.71 -8.77 5.82
C PRO A 136 -9.49 -8.72 4.87
N ALA A 137 -9.09 -9.89 4.37
CA ALA A 137 -7.98 -10.13 3.44
C ALA A 137 -7.73 -9.02 2.40
N ASP A 138 -8.77 -8.78 1.61
CA ASP A 138 -8.80 -7.90 0.45
C ASP A 138 -8.62 -6.44 0.87
N ARG A 139 -9.28 -6.07 1.97
CA ARG A 139 -9.18 -4.73 2.53
C ARG A 139 -7.83 -4.49 3.19
N ALA A 140 -7.25 -5.48 3.86
CA ALA A 140 -5.92 -5.37 4.44
C ALA A 140 -4.86 -5.08 3.36
N ARG A 141 -4.90 -5.81 2.24
CA ARG A 141 -4.03 -5.59 1.08
C ARG A 141 -4.22 -4.18 0.49
N THR A 142 -5.46 -3.74 0.39
CA THR A 142 -5.80 -2.38 -0.08
C THR A 142 -5.25 -1.29 0.85
N VAL A 143 -5.33 -1.49 2.17
CA VAL A 143 -4.82 -0.55 3.18
C VAL A 143 -3.30 -0.47 3.15
N CYS A 144 -2.60 -1.59 2.94
CA CYS A 144 -1.14 -1.62 2.97
C CYS A 144 -0.47 -1.37 1.60
N ARG A 145 -1.20 -1.24 0.49
CA ARG A 145 -0.64 -1.12 -0.89
C ARG A 145 0.33 0.03 -1.16
N LEU A 146 0.45 0.98 -0.23
CA LEU A 146 1.39 2.11 -0.30
C LEU A 146 2.51 2.00 0.76
N CYS A 147 2.48 0.98 1.62
CA CYS A 147 3.45 0.80 2.68
C CYS A 147 4.85 0.50 2.12
N ASP A 148 5.86 0.79 2.93
CA ASP A 148 7.20 0.28 2.69
C ASP A 148 7.25 -1.16 3.18
N HIS A 149 7.12 -2.12 2.27
CA HIS A 149 7.09 -3.54 2.60
C HIS A 149 8.48 -4.11 2.95
N MET A 150 9.55 -3.31 2.92
CA MET A 150 10.82 -3.68 3.54
C MET A 150 10.84 -3.38 5.05
N ARG A 151 9.92 -2.53 5.53
CA ARG A 151 9.82 -2.13 6.95
C ARG A 151 8.55 -2.68 7.61
N CYS A 152 7.42 -2.59 6.91
CA CYS A 152 6.12 -3.11 7.35
C CYS A 152 5.91 -4.52 6.78
N ASP A 153 6.68 -5.48 7.29
CA ASP A 153 6.63 -6.88 6.87
C ASP A 153 6.32 -7.83 8.04
N GLY A 154 5.60 -8.92 7.75
CA GLY A 154 5.33 -10.01 8.67
C GLY A 154 4.64 -9.58 9.97
N ASP A 155 5.15 -10.13 11.08
CA ASP A 155 4.47 -10.10 12.39
C ASP A 155 4.62 -8.74 13.11
N ALA A 156 5.61 -7.94 12.70
CA ALA A 156 5.82 -6.59 13.17
C ALA A 156 4.79 -5.60 12.59
N CYS A 157 4.12 -5.96 11.49
CA CYS A 157 3.08 -5.14 10.89
C CYS A 157 1.73 -5.39 11.60
N PRO A 158 1.05 -4.36 12.13
CA PRO A 158 -0.25 -4.54 12.79
C PRO A 158 -1.33 -5.10 11.84
N VAL A 159 -1.27 -4.73 10.56
CA VAL A 159 -2.19 -5.23 9.53
C VAL A 159 -1.85 -6.68 9.16
N GLY A 160 -0.56 -6.98 8.93
CA GLY A 160 -0.11 -8.34 8.61
C GLY A 160 -0.36 -9.33 9.74
N GLY A 161 -0.08 -8.94 10.99
CA GLY A 161 -0.41 -9.75 12.16
C GLY A 161 -1.90 -10.07 12.26
N SER A 162 -2.78 -9.10 11.97
CA SER A 162 -4.23 -9.34 12.00
C SER A 162 -4.73 -10.33 10.93
N LEU A 163 -4.04 -10.42 9.78
CA LEU A 163 -4.36 -11.43 8.75
C LEU A 163 -4.06 -12.85 9.24
N ARG A 164 -2.94 -13.04 9.95
CA ARG A 164 -2.57 -14.34 10.53
C ARG A 164 -3.57 -14.82 11.55
N ASP A 165 -4.03 -13.93 12.43
CA ASP A 165 -5.03 -14.27 13.45
C ASP A 165 -6.33 -14.78 12.82
N ASN A 166 -6.61 -14.39 11.57
CA ASN A 166 -7.74 -14.84 10.77
C ASN A 166 -7.43 -16.04 9.85
N GLY A 167 -6.24 -16.64 9.97
CA GLY A 167 -5.82 -17.81 9.20
C GLY A 167 -5.19 -17.51 7.84
N GLU A 168 -4.91 -16.25 7.51
CA GLU A 168 -4.35 -15.84 6.22
C GLU A 168 -2.86 -15.49 6.31
N ALA A 169 -2.11 -15.78 5.24
CA ALA A 169 -0.70 -15.42 5.15
C ALA A 169 -0.54 -13.90 4.93
N PRO A 170 0.24 -13.18 5.74
CA PRO A 170 0.52 -11.78 5.52
C PRO A 170 1.42 -11.61 4.29
N PRO A 171 1.26 -10.50 3.54
CA PRO A 171 2.13 -10.21 2.41
C PRO A 171 3.57 -10.07 2.90
N ARG A 172 4.50 -10.80 2.28
CA ARG A 172 5.95 -10.71 2.51
C ARG A 172 6.63 -10.23 1.25
N ALA A 173 7.53 -9.25 1.34
CA ALA A 173 8.20 -8.71 0.16
C ALA A 173 8.75 -9.85 -0.74
N GLY A 174 8.42 -9.81 -2.03
CA GLY A 174 8.75 -10.87 -3.00
C GLY A 174 7.83 -12.09 -3.02
N VAL A 175 6.81 -12.17 -2.15
CA VAL A 175 5.84 -13.26 -2.08
C VAL A 175 4.42 -12.71 -1.95
N LEU A 176 3.66 -12.77 -3.03
CA LEU A 176 2.19 -12.66 -2.98
C LEU A 176 1.61 -14.07 -2.98
N GLU A 177 1.44 -14.64 -1.78
CA GLU A 177 0.61 -15.84 -1.63
C GLU A 177 -0.86 -15.39 -1.59
N VAL A 178 -1.64 -15.88 -2.54
CA VAL A 178 -3.09 -15.78 -2.55
C VAL A 178 -3.62 -17.21 -2.67
N GLU A 179 -4.24 -17.70 -1.60
CA GLU A 179 -5.05 -18.93 -1.64
C GLU A 179 -6.29 -18.74 -2.52
#